data_AF-A0A0F2QYM4-F1
#
_entry.id   AF-A0A0F2QYM4-F1
#
_cell.length_a   1.000
_cell.length_b   1.000
_cell.length_c   1.000
_cell.angle_alpha   90.00
_cell.angle_beta   90.00
_cell.angle_gamma   90.00
#
_symmetry.space_group_name_H-M   'P 1'
#
loop_
_entity.id
_entity.type
_entity.pdbx_description
1 polymer ?
#
loop_
_entity_poly.entity_id
_entity_poly.type
_entity_poly.pdbx_seq_one_letter_code
_entity_poly.pdbx_strand_id
1 'polypeptide(L)'
;MKQKYAILRDDDQKTLIVREYAELDKEMMSLLCEETYSQEHIQGALKEGHQAVINVIRTNNMYPPTMFAQAIAEAIDGLLGDNGNQSAELFFDDKDLFNQDIVVPPEVDEDVDEEVDVDTLLDDAIDDDFEDDKVLKELKSSIQVADDDSGDIEDAV
;
A
#
# COMPACT_ATOMS: atom_id res chain seq x y z
N MET A 1 -6.88 7.62 11.56
CA MET A 1 -7.75 8.21 10.52
C MET A 1 -8.73 7.12 10.12
N LYS A 2 -9.93 7.45 9.65
CA LYS A 2 -10.94 6.42 9.32
C LYS A 2 -10.90 6.11 7.84
N GLN A 3 -10.95 4.82 7.51
CA GLN A 3 -11.02 4.32 6.15
C GLN A 3 -12.24 3.40 6.00
N LYS A 4 -12.81 3.36 4.80
CA LYS A 4 -13.87 2.44 4.43
C LYS A 4 -13.57 1.84 3.07
N TYR A 5 -13.74 0.54 2.95
CA TYR A 5 -13.69 -0.16 1.66
C TYR A 5 -15.08 -0.68 1.33
N ALA A 6 -15.59 -0.35 0.14
CA ALA A 6 -16.83 -0.92 -0.38
C ALA A 6 -16.50 -1.84 -1.55
N ILE A 7 -16.94 -3.10 -1.44
CA ILE A 7 -16.70 -4.14 -2.43
C ILE A 7 -18.04 -4.46 -3.07
N LEU A 8 -18.12 -4.38 -4.40
CA LEU A 8 -19.34 -4.57 -5.17
C LEU A 8 -19.10 -5.68 -6.20
N ARG A 9 -19.96 -6.68 -6.20
CA ARG A 9 -19.99 -7.75 -7.19
C ARG A 9 -21.02 -7.40 -8.26
N ASP A 10 -20.57 -7.24 -9.50
CA ASP A 10 -21.43 -7.02 -10.66
C ASP A 10 -21.48 -8.31 -11.50
N ASP A 11 -22.58 -9.05 -11.36
CA ASP A 11 -22.80 -10.32 -12.05
C ASP A 11 -23.15 -10.13 -13.54
N ASP A 12 -23.67 -8.97 -13.91
CA ASP A 12 -24.04 -8.66 -15.30
C ASP A 12 -22.80 -8.40 -16.15
N GLN A 13 -21.85 -7.62 -15.60
CA GLN A 13 -20.57 -7.33 -16.26
C GLN A 13 -19.47 -8.34 -15.95
N LYS A 14 -19.72 -9.26 -15.00
CA LYS A 14 -18.73 -10.21 -14.46
C LYS A 14 -17.49 -9.49 -13.90
N THR A 15 -17.72 -8.38 -13.22
CA THR A 15 -16.67 -7.57 -12.59
C THR A 15 -16.86 -7.51 -11.08
N LEU A 16 -15.77 -7.15 -10.39
CA LEU A 16 -15.72 -6.86 -8.98
C LEU A 16 -15.11 -5.45 -8.84
N ILE A 17 -15.81 -4.56 -8.15
CA ILE A 17 -15.37 -3.17 -7.95
C ILE A 17 -14.97 -3.02 -6.49
N VAL A 18 -13.77 -2.48 -6.24
CA VAL A 18 -13.30 -2.14 -4.90
C VAL A 18 -13.14 -0.63 -4.83
N ARG A 19 -13.83 0.01 -3.88
CA ARG A 19 -13.80 1.45 -3.64
C ARG A 19 -13.17 1.74 -2.29
N GLU A 20 -12.20 2.64 -2.28
CA GLU A 20 -11.58 3.16 -1.08
C GLU A 20 -12.15 4.54 -0.74
N TYR A 21 -12.55 4.71 0.51
CA TYR A 21 -12.96 5.98 1.08
C TYR A 21 -12.12 6.29 2.31
N ALA A 22 -11.81 7.57 2.53
CA ALA A 22 -11.19 8.02 3.76
C ALA A 22 -11.85 9.29 4.31
N GLU A 23 -11.69 9.50 5.61
CA GLU A 23 -12.07 10.73 6.30
C GLU A 23 -11.04 11.83 5.99
N LEU A 24 -11.29 12.64 4.95
CA LEU A 24 -10.46 13.80 4.61
C LEU A 24 -10.86 15.07 5.39
N ASP A 25 -12.17 15.23 5.57
CA ASP A 25 -12.77 16.23 6.44
C ASP A 25 -13.42 15.52 7.63
N LYS A 26 -13.46 16.19 8.79
CA LYS A 26 -14.04 15.61 10.00
C LYS A 26 -15.47 15.14 9.75
N GLU A 27 -15.72 13.86 10.04
CA GLU A 27 -17.01 13.18 9.88
C GLU A 27 -17.51 13.04 8.42
N MET A 28 -16.66 13.33 7.42
CA MET A 28 -17.00 13.17 6.00
C MET A 28 -16.06 12.19 5.30
N MET A 29 -16.64 11.13 4.74
CA MET A 29 -15.89 10.15 3.93
C MET A 29 -15.88 10.60 2.47
N SER A 30 -14.69 10.72 1.89
CA SER A 30 -14.49 11.04 0.47
C SER A 30 -14.00 9.79 -0.27
N LEU A 31 -14.49 9.58 -1.49
CA LEU A 31 -13.96 8.54 -2.38
C LEU A 31 -12.54 8.92 -2.77
N LEU A 32 -11.57 8.03 -2.49
CA LEU A 32 -10.17 8.22 -2.86
C LEU A 32 -9.83 7.49 -4.15
N CYS A 33 -10.27 6.24 -4.25
CA CYS A 33 -9.89 5.35 -5.32
C CYS A 33 -11.01 4.35 -5.65
N GLU A 34 -11.07 3.92 -6.90
CA GLU A 34 -11.92 2.84 -7.38
C GLU A 34 -11.09 2.00 -8.37
N GLU A 35 -11.04 0.70 -8.13
CA GLU A 35 -10.47 -0.25 -9.09
C GLU A 35 -11.52 -1.29 -9.45
N THR A 36 -11.48 -1.72 -10.71
CA THR A 36 -12.38 -2.74 -11.26
C THR A 36 -11.58 -3.94 -11.71
N TYR A 37 -11.98 -5.12 -11.25
CA TYR A 37 -11.33 -6.40 -11.53
C TYR A 37 -12.31 -7.32 -12.25
N SER A 38 -11.82 -8.18 -13.15
CA SER A 38 -12.65 -9.26 -13.69
C SER A 38 -12.89 -10.31 -12.61
N GLN A 39 -14.12 -10.82 -12.46
CA GLN A 39 -14.42 -11.88 -11.50
C GLN A 39 -13.60 -13.15 -11.79
N GLU A 40 -13.38 -13.50 -13.06
CA GLU A 40 -12.58 -14.67 -13.45
C GLU A 40 -11.15 -14.61 -12.89
N HIS A 41 -10.47 -13.47 -13.04
CA HIS A 41 -9.12 -13.29 -12.52
C HIS A 41 -9.06 -13.38 -11.00
N ILE A 42 -9.99 -12.73 -10.29
CA ILE A 42 -10.06 -12.79 -8.82
C ILE A 42 -10.40 -14.20 -8.34
N GLN A 43 -11.32 -14.90 -9.00
CA GLN A 43 -11.64 -16.30 -8.70
C GLN A 43 -10.44 -17.23 -8.97
N GLY A 44 -9.62 -16.92 -9.98
CA GLY A 44 -8.34 -17.58 -10.20
C GLY A 44 -7.40 -17.40 -9.02
N ALA A 45 -7.20 -16.16 -8.57
CA ALA A 45 -6.38 -15.84 -7.42
C ALA A 45 -6.90 -16.45 -6.11
N LEU A 46 -8.22 -16.50 -5.91
CA LEU A 46 -8.83 -17.14 -4.73
C LEU A 46 -8.47 -18.63 -4.62
N LYS A 47 -8.35 -19.34 -5.75
CA LYS A 47 -7.94 -20.76 -5.75
C LYS A 47 -6.49 -20.95 -5.30
N GLU A 48 -5.64 -19.94 -5.49
CA GLU A 48 -4.25 -19.92 -5.02
C GLU A 48 -4.14 -19.47 -3.55
N GLY A 49 -5.16 -18.75 -3.06
CA GLY A 49 -5.34 -18.35 -1.67
C GLY A 49 -5.40 -16.83 -1.49
N HIS A 50 -5.70 -16.38 -0.27
CA HIS A 50 -5.88 -14.95 0.03
C HIS A 50 -4.66 -14.09 -0.30
N GLN A 51 -3.44 -14.62 -0.17
CA GLN A 51 -2.23 -13.87 -0.52
C GLN A 51 -2.18 -13.52 -2.02
N ALA A 52 -2.64 -14.42 -2.89
CA ALA A 52 -2.72 -14.14 -4.32
C ALA A 52 -3.75 -13.05 -4.62
N VAL A 53 -4.91 -13.08 -3.94
CA VAL A 53 -5.92 -12.01 -4.03
C VAL A 53 -5.35 -10.67 -3.57
N ILE A 54 -4.63 -10.66 -2.44
CA ILE A 54 -3.95 -9.45 -1.92
C ILE A 54 -2.99 -8.88 -2.96
N ASN A 55 -2.21 -9.74 -3.63
CA ASN A 55 -1.30 -9.31 -4.68
C ASN A 55 -2.02 -8.74 -5.90
N VAL A 56 -3.22 -9.25 -6.23
CA VAL A 56 -4.03 -8.73 -7.34
C VAL A 56 -4.65 -7.36 -7.01
N ILE A 57 -5.17 -7.18 -5.79
CA ILE A 57 -5.82 -5.92 -5.39
C ILE A 57 -4.82 -4.81 -5.05
N ARG A 58 -3.56 -5.16 -4.79
CA ARG A 58 -2.47 -4.20 -4.58
C ARG A 58 -1.94 -3.73 -5.92
N THR A 59 -2.39 -2.55 -6.32
CA THR A 59 -1.96 -1.86 -7.53
C THR A 59 -1.22 -0.57 -7.17
N ASN A 60 -0.76 0.16 -8.19
CA ASN A 60 -0.18 1.49 -7.98
C ASN A 60 -1.19 2.50 -7.41
N ASN A 61 -2.49 2.30 -7.65
CA ASN A 61 -3.53 3.23 -7.20
C ASN A 61 -4.24 2.78 -5.92
N MET A 62 -4.14 1.50 -5.56
CA MET A 62 -4.76 0.97 -4.35
C MET A 62 -3.80 0.01 -3.66
N TYR A 63 -3.29 0.41 -2.50
CA TYR A 63 -2.29 -0.36 -1.76
C TYR A 63 -2.65 -0.45 -0.27
N PRO A 64 -3.72 -1.20 0.08
CA PRO A 64 -4.19 -1.28 1.46
C PRO A 64 -3.13 -1.93 2.38
N PRO A 65 -3.01 -1.47 3.65
CA PRO A 65 -2.21 -2.13 4.68
C PRO A 65 -2.55 -3.61 4.80
N THR A 66 -1.58 -4.45 5.18
CA THR A 66 -1.74 -5.93 5.15
C THR A 66 -2.96 -6.43 5.91
N MET A 67 -3.24 -5.89 7.10
CA MET A 67 -4.42 -6.26 7.88
C MET A 67 -5.74 -5.94 7.12
N PHE A 68 -5.80 -4.80 6.44
CA PHE A 68 -6.98 -4.39 5.69
C PHE A 68 -7.10 -5.21 4.40
N ALA A 69 -5.99 -5.43 3.70
CA ALA A 69 -5.92 -6.25 2.49
C ALA A 69 -6.40 -7.69 2.76
N GLN A 70 -6.04 -8.25 3.92
CA GLN A 70 -6.51 -9.56 4.34
C GLN A 70 -8.03 -9.58 4.58
N ALA A 71 -8.55 -8.61 5.33
CA ALA A 71 -9.99 -8.49 5.53
C ALA A 71 -10.78 -8.27 4.21
N ILE A 72 -10.20 -7.51 3.27
CA ILE A 72 -10.75 -7.34 1.92
C ILE A 72 -10.75 -8.67 1.17
N ALA A 73 -9.67 -9.45 1.19
CA ALA A 73 -9.60 -10.75 0.53
C ALA A 73 -10.63 -11.74 1.10
N GLU A 74 -10.79 -11.78 2.42
CA GLU A 74 -11.81 -12.61 3.09
C GLU A 74 -13.24 -12.18 2.71
N ALA A 75 -13.50 -10.88 2.63
CA ALA A 75 -14.79 -10.37 2.18
C ALA A 75 -15.05 -10.70 0.70
N ILE A 76 -14.03 -10.64 -0.16
CA ILE A 76 -14.11 -11.03 -1.58
C ILE A 76 -14.44 -12.52 -1.71
N ASP A 77 -13.82 -13.39 -0.92
CA ASP A 77 -14.13 -14.83 -0.91
C ASP A 77 -15.59 -15.07 -0.53
N GLY A 78 -16.05 -14.43 0.55
CA GLY A 78 -17.45 -14.51 0.99
C GLY A 78 -18.46 -13.98 -0.04
N LEU A 79 -18.10 -12.94 -0.81
CA LEU A 79 -18.93 -12.41 -1.89
C LEU A 79 -18.98 -13.32 -3.10
N LEU A 80 -17.89 -14.01 -3.44
CA LEU A 80 -17.82 -14.87 -4.62
C LEU A 80 -18.19 -16.35 -4.33
N GLY A 81 -18.40 -16.69 -3.06
CA GLY A 81 -18.89 -18.00 -2.62
C GLY A 81 -20.37 -18.26 -2.95
N ASP A 82 -20.82 -19.48 -2.66
CA ASP A 82 -22.20 -19.93 -2.91
C ASP A 82 -23.20 -19.09 -2.11
N ASN A 83 -24.17 -18.47 -2.80
CA ASN A 83 -25.11 -17.51 -2.22
C ASN A 83 -24.44 -16.28 -1.57
N GLY A 84 -23.24 -15.91 -1.99
CA GLY A 84 -22.57 -14.69 -1.54
C GLY A 84 -23.39 -13.44 -1.85
N ASN A 85 -23.32 -12.45 -0.97
CA ASN A 85 -23.98 -11.15 -1.15
C ASN A 85 -23.45 -10.43 -2.41
N GLN A 86 -24.17 -9.40 -2.85
CA GLN A 86 -23.71 -8.55 -3.96
C GLN A 86 -22.74 -7.44 -3.51
N SER A 87 -22.67 -7.15 -2.21
CA SER A 87 -21.78 -6.12 -1.69
C SER A 87 -21.35 -6.38 -0.25
N ALA A 88 -20.19 -5.83 0.10
CA ALA A 88 -19.67 -5.78 1.46
C ALA A 88 -19.06 -4.41 1.73
N GLU A 89 -19.18 -3.92 2.97
CA GLU A 89 -18.50 -2.72 3.44
C GLU A 89 -17.62 -3.06 4.64
N LEU A 90 -16.39 -2.60 4.62
CA LEU A 90 -15.39 -2.77 5.68
C LEU A 90 -15.00 -1.40 6.20
N PHE A 91 -14.98 -1.23 7.52
CA PHE A 91 -14.62 0.02 8.19
C PHE A 91 -13.41 -0.19 9.07
N PHE A 92 -12.45 0.72 8.98
CA PHE A 92 -11.21 0.69 9.73
C PHE A 92 -10.96 2.05 10.39
N ASP A 93 -10.51 2.06 11.63
CA ASP A 93 -9.93 3.24 12.28
C ASP A 93 -8.46 2.93 12.56
N ASP A 94 -7.53 3.70 12.00
CA ASP A 94 -6.09 3.45 12.18
C ASP A 94 -5.68 3.43 13.66
N LYS A 95 -6.47 4.07 14.55
CA LYS A 95 -6.24 3.99 16.01
C LYS A 95 -6.25 2.56 16.51
N ASP A 96 -7.05 1.69 15.91
CA ASP A 96 -7.16 0.29 16.29
C ASP A 96 -5.87 -0.49 15.97
N LEU A 97 -5.10 -0.02 14.99
CA LEU A 97 -3.82 -0.63 14.62
C LEU A 97 -2.74 -0.40 15.68
N PHE A 98 -2.79 0.71 16.41
CA PHE A 98 -1.84 1.05 17.48
C PHE A 98 -2.18 0.41 18.83
N ASN A 99 -3.40 -0.09 18.99
CA ASN A 99 -3.88 -0.70 20.23
C ASN A 99 -3.69 -2.22 20.26
N GLN A 100 -3.07 -2.81 19.22
CA GLN A 100 -2.70 -4.22 19.24
C GLN A 100 -1.48 -4.42 20.14
N ASP A 101 -1.65 -5.22 21.18
CA ASP A 101 -0.53 -5.70 21.99
C ASP A 101 0.49 -6.37 21.06
N ILE A 102 1.75 -5.95 21.14
CA ILE A 102 2.85 -6.61 20.44
C ILE A 102 2.92 -8.02 21.00
N VAL A 103 2.38 -8.99 20.26
CA VAL A 103 2.64 -10.40 20.52
C VAL A 103 4.08 -10.64 20.09
N VAL A 104 5.01 -10.42 21.00
CA VAL A 104 6.39 -10.84 20.84
C VAL A 104 6.33 -12.34 20.57
N PRO A 105 6.76 -12.81 19.38
CA PRO A 105 6.90 -14.24 19.15
C PRO A 105 7.71 -14.83 20.30
N PRO A 106 7.40 -16.04 20.80
CA PRO A 106 8.27 -16.66 21.79
C PRO A 106 9.68 -16.63 21.22
N GLU A 107 10.61 -16.01 21.97
CA GLU A 107 12.00 -15.95 21.59
C GLU A 107 12.42 -17.38 21.28
N VAL A 108 12.76 -17.63 20.01
CA VAL A 108 13.61 -18.77 19.73
C VAL A 108 14.87 -18.44 20.49
N ASP A 109 15.18 -19.26 21.50
CA ASP A 109 16.51 -19.33 22.11
C ASP A 109 17.49 -19.71 20.98
N GLU A 110 17.77 -18.78 20.07
CA GLU A 110 19.04 -18.76 19.41
C GLU A 110 19.99 -18.38 20.54
N ASP A 111 20.87 -19.31 20.91
CA ASP A 111 22.00 -19.04 21.79
C ASP A 111 22.78 -17.84 21.20
N VAL A 112 22.38 -16.62 21.57
CA VAL A 112 23.14 -15.41 21.31
C VAL A 112 24.29 -15.49 22.30
N ASP A 113 25.39 -16.08 21.84
CA ASP A 113 26.67 -16.01 22.53
C ASP A 113 26.98 -14.53 22.80
N GLU A 114 26.99 -14.21 24.09
CA GLU A 114 27.52 -13.00 24.73
C GLU A 114 26.83 -11.68 24.39
N GLU A 115 26.52 -10.91 25.44
CA GLU A 115 26.07 -9.52 25.35
C GLU A 115 27.11 -8.70 24.57
N VAL A 116 26.88 -8.51 23.26
CA VAL A 116 27.67 -7.60 22.46
C VAL A 116 27.30 -6.18 22.90
N ASP A 117 28.16 -5.56 23.69
CA ASP A 117 27.99 -4.19 24.18
C ASP A 117 27.76 -3.24 22.99
N VAL A 118 26.69 -2.45 23.02
CA VAL A 118 26.32 -1.54 21.92
C VAL A 118 27.44 -0.52 21.65
N ASP A 119 28.25 -0.22 22.67
CA ASP A 119 29.43 0.63 22.56
C ASP A 119 30.56 -0.02 21.72
N THR A 120 30.61 -1.36 21.61
CA THR A 120 31.57 -2.05 20.73
C THR A 120 31.17 -2.07 19.26
N LEU A 121 29.89 -1.86 18.93
CA LEU A 121 29.42 -1.74 17.54
C LEU A 121 29.79 -0.40 16.90
N LEU A 122 30.18 0.60 17.69
CA LEU A 122 30.69 1.89 17.18
C LEU A 122 32.20 1.88 16.88
N ASP A 123 32.93 0.88 17.34
CA ASP A 123 34.39 0.78 17.20
C ASP A 123 34.84 0.02 15.94
N ASP A 124 33.91 -0.52 15.15
CA ASP A 124 34.20 -0.90 13.77
C ASP A 124 34.46 0.38 12.98
N ALA A 125 35.75 0.72 12.90
CA ALA A 125 36.28 1.77 12.07
C ALA A 125 35.52 1.80 10.74
N ILE A 126 34.66 2.80 10.58
CA ILE A 126 34.22 3.24 9.27
C ILE A 126 35.51 3.52 8.53
N ASP A 127 35.90 2.63 7.63
CA ASP A 127 36.97 2.92 6.69
C ASP A 127 36.55 4.20 5.98
N ASP A 128 37.36 5.26 6.13
CA ASP A 128 37.26 6.54 5.45
C ASP A 128 37.42 6.39 3.90
N ASP A 129 37.16 5.21 3.33
CA ASP A 129 37.20 4.92 1.90
C ASP A 129 35.99 5.49 1.14
N PHE A 130 35.14 6.26 1.83
CA PHE A 130 34.13 7.12 1.20
C PHE A 130 34.70 8.44 0.64
N GLU A 131 36.03 8.59 0.54
CA GLU A 131 36.68 9.69 -0.21
C GLU A 131 36.56 9.56 -1.74
N ASP A 132 35.64 8.75 -2.29
CA ASP A 132 35.41 8.70 -3.74
C ASP A 132 34.48 9.83 -4.22
N ASP A 133 34.99 11.05 -4.05
CA ASP A 133 34.53 12.32 -4.64
C ASP A 133 34.54 12.31 -6.19
N LYS A 134 34.79 11.14 -6.80
CA LYS A 134 34.69 10.87 -8.24
C LYS A 134 33.25 10.82 -8.72
N VAL A 135 32.31 10.33 -7.91
CA VAL A 135 30.89 10.21 -8.31
C VAL A 135 30.29 11.60 -8.57
N LEU A 136 30.70 12.61 -7.79
CA LEU A 136 30.30 14.01 -7.97
C LEU A 136 30.96 14.67 -9.20
N LYS A 137 32.13 14.20 -9.66
CA LYS A 137 32.85 14.75 -10.82
C LYS A 137 32.31 14.24 -12.17
N GLU A 138 31.60 13.12 -12.19
CA GLU A 138 30.97 12.59 -13.42
C GLU A 138 29.57 13.14 -13.71
N LEU A 139 28.94 13.82 -12.73
CA LEU A 139 27.71 14.57 -12.94
C LEU A 139 27.99 15.79 -13.81
N LYS A 140 27.91 15.63 -15.13
CA LYS A 140 27.79 16.74 -16.08
C LYS A 140 26.48 17.48 -15.78
N SER A 141 26.56 18.51 -14.94
CA SER A 141 25.48 19.48 -14.74
C SER A 141 25.28 20.28 -16.03
N SER A 142 24.55 19.71 -16.98
CA SER A 142 23.95 20.44 -18.08
C SER A 142 22.50 20.04 -18.16
N ILE A 143 21.75 20.46 -17.15
CA ILE A 143 20.32 20.61 -17.29
C ILE A 143 20.13 21.95 -18.03
N GLN A 144 19.68 21.89 -19.27
CA GLN A 144 19.31 23.10 -20.01
C GLN A 144 17.91 23.47 -19.53
N VAL A 145 17.81 24.55 -18.77
CA VAL A 145 16.54 25.24 -18.55
C VAL A 145 16.18 25.86 -19.90
N ALA A 146 15.11 25.37 -20.52
CA ALA A 146 14.48 26.11 -21.60
C ALA A 146 13.82 27.33 -20.95
N ASP A 147 14.25 28.53 -21.34
CA ASP A 147 13.45 29.74 -21.15
C ASP A 147 12.19 29.54 -21.98
N ASP A 148 11.15 29.00 -21.35
CA ASP A 148 9.81 28.99 -21.92
C ASP A 148 9.33 30.44 -21.94
N ASP A 149 9.39 30.98 -23.14
CA ASP A 149 8.96 32.30 -23.54
C ASP A 149 7.55 32.53 -22.99
N SER A 150 7.40 33.47 -22.05
CA SER A 150 6.11 33.90 -21.54
C SER A 150 5.35 34.58 -22.69
N GLY A 151 4.67 33.75 -23.47
CA GLY A 151 3.79 34.16 -24.55
C GLY A 151 2.58 34.88 -23.99
N ASP A 152 2.60 36.19 -24.18
CA ASP A 152 1.51 37.15 -24.03
C ASP A 152 0.13 36.52 -24.33
N ILE A 153 -0.70 36.34 -23.30
CA ILE A 153 -2.13 36.12 -23.51
C ILE A 153 -2.74 37.47 -23.87
N GLU A 154 -2.75 37.76 -25.17
CA GLU A 154 -3.55 38.85 -25.73
C GLU A 154 -5.03 38.58 -25.42
N ASP A 155 -5.58 39.43 -24.55
CA ASP A 155 -7.01 39.63 -24.35
C ASP A 155 -7.64 40.13 -25.65
N ALA A 156 -8.47 39.29 -26.28
CA ALA A 156 -9.24 39.68 -27.46
C ALA A 156 -10.61 38.95 -27.53
N VAL A 157 -11.60 39.63 -26.93
CA VAL A 157 -13.04 39.76 -27.28
C VAL A 157 -13.94 38.53 -27.16
#